data_AF-A0A941EZM9-F1
#
_entry.id   AF-A0A941EZM9-F1
#
_cell.length_a   1.000
_cell.length_b   1.000
_cell.length_c   1.000
_cell.angle_alpha   90.00
_cell.angle_beta   90.00
_cell.angle_gamma   90.00
#
_symmetry.space_group_name_H-M   'P 1'
#
loop_
_entity.id
_entity.type
_entity.pdbx_description
1 polymer ?
#
loop_
_entity_poly.entity_id
_entity_poly.type
_entity_poly.pdbx_seq_one_letter_code
_entity_poly.pdbx_strand_id
1 'polypeptide(L)'
;MVGSPLCGECYDWAGLVVWNSSAGGLWWRYVKELGRELVRLGGLPVTDHAVREALRVSYAKVAEFQRRGVAHFHAVVRIDGPEGPGDPAPAWVTSALLVEAAKAAGPRVSMPVVRLEGPARIGLGVQLDAQEIGAVGADGMTDAAAASYLAKYITKDDGRGLILPRRLLSEAGIEHAARGALVPHARALMHTAWLLGGLETYAPLRLRQWAHQLGFRGNVVTKSRMYSTTYGELRRARSEHRARANGIEPIEGEGLARESHWRFVAQGLSPDLREIADGLAEGTRMRKGPRPEWLDLPEAGDAA
;
A
#
# COMPACT_ATOMS: atom_id res chain seq x y z
N MET A 1 -21.53 -11.36 2.02
CA MET A 1 -20.98 -11.84 0.73
C MET A 1 -19.45 -11.75 0.81
N VAL A 2 -18.76 -12.89 0.76
CA VAL A 2 -17.82 -13.27 1.83
C VAL A 2 -16.39 -12.74 1.62
N GLY A 3 -16.09 -11.62 2.31
CA GLY A 3 -14.74 -11.06 2.39
C GLY A 3 -13.76 -11.88 3.22
N SER A 4 -14.23 -12.88 3.97
CA SER A 4 -13.41 -13.83 4.73
C SER A 4 -13.24 -15.16 3.96
N PRO A 5 -12.26 -16.00 4.32
CA PRO A 5 -12.26 -17.40 3.88
C PRO A 5 -13.49 -18.14 4.41
N LEU A 6 -14.01 -19.08 3.61
CA LEU A 6 -15.13 -19.95 4.01
C LEU A 6 -14.68 -21.03 5.01
N CYS A 7 -13.44 -21.49 4.85
CA CYS A 7 -12.77 -22.45 5.74
C CYS A 7 -11.39 -21.88 6.04
N GLY A 8 -11.08 -21.65 7.31
CA GLY A 8 -9.78 -21.11 7.72
C GLY A 8 -8.63 -22.10 7.52
N GLU A 9 -8.89 -23.39 7.72
CA GLU A 9 -7.89 -24.46 7.59
C GLU A 9 -7.55 -24.77 6.13
N CYS A 10 -8.53 -24.62 5.24
CA CYS A 10 -8.39 -24.86 3.81
C CYS A 10 -7.77 -23.65 3.07
N TYR A 11 -7.64 -22.52 3.75
CA TYR A 11 -7.20 -21.28 3.11
C TYR A 11 -5.68 -21.21 3.02
N ASP A 12 -5.19 -20.92 1.82
CA ASP A 12 -3.76 -20.75 1.55
C ASP A 12 -3.25 -19.39 2.07
N TRP A 13 -3.14 -19.26 3.39
CA TRP A 13 -2.64 -18.05 4.05
C TRP A 13 -1.21 -17.74 3.62
N ALA A 14 -0.36 -18.77 3.56
CA ALA A 14 1.05 -18.62 3.22
C ALA A 14 1.21 -18.10 1.79
N GLY A 15 0.45 -18.68 0.85
CA GLY A 15 0.42 -18.22 -0.52
C GLY A 15 -0.06 -16.79 -0.67
N LEU A 16 -1.09 -16.39 0.08
CA LEU A 16 -1.55 -15.00 0.05
C LEU A 16 -0.48 -14.02 0.60
N VAL A 17 0.18 -14.36 1.72
CA VAL A 17 1.27 -13.53 2.25
C VAL A 17 2.42 -13.40 1.25
N VAL A 18 2.82 -14.51 0.62
CA VAL A 18 3.86 -14.52 -0.43
C VAL A 18 3.44 -13.71 -1.65
N TRP A 19 2.16 -13.79 -2.05
CA TRP A 19 1.61 -13.00 -3.15
C TRP A 19 1.61 -11.50 -2.82
N ASN A 20 1.12 -11.10 -1.64
CA ASN A 20 1.12 -9.71 -1.16
C ASN A 20 2.55 -9.13 -1.11
N SER A 21 3.51 -9.90 -0.59
CA SER A 21 4.93 -9.53 -0.58
C SER A 21 5.49 -9.30 -1.98
N SER A 22 4.99 -10.06 -2.96
CA SER A 22 5.41 -10.01 -4.36
C SER A 22 4.68 -8.97 -5.20
N ALA A 23 3.60 -8.37 -4.70
CA ALA A 23 2.74 -7.45 -5.46
C ALA A 23 3.53 -6.26 -6.05
N GLY A 24 4.52 -5.73 -5.33
CA GLY A 24 5.40 -4.68 -5.85
C GLY A 24 6.24 -5.13 -7.04
N GLY A 25 6.74 -6.36 -7.02
CA GLY A 25 7.50 -6.97 -8.12
C GLY A 25 6.63 -7.26 -9.34
N LEU A 26 5.41 -7.78 -9.11
CA LEU A 26 4.40 -7.97 -10.17
C LEU A 26 4.05 -6.64 -10.85
N TRP A 27 3.84 -5.57 -10.08
CA TRP A 27 3.59 -4.23 -10.63
C TRP A 27 4.74 -3.73 -11.51
N TRP A 28 5.99 -3.89 -11.06
CA TRP A 28 7.14 -3.45 -11.86
C TRP A 28 7.23 -4.21 -13.18
N ARG A 29 6.96 -5.52 -13.18
CA ARG A 29 6.89 -6.34 -14.40
C ARG A 29 5.74 -5.90 -15.28
N TYR A 30 4.57 -5.59 -14.71
CA TYR A 30 3.43 -5.06 -15.45
C TYR A 30 3.75 -3.78 -16.19
N VAL A 31 4.41 -2.80 -15.55
CA VAL A 31 4.83 -1.55 -16.21
C VAL A 31 5.79 -1.83 -17.38
N LYS A 32 6.69 -2.81 -17.23
CA LYS A 32 7.59 -3.21 -18.33
C LYS A 32 6.83 -3.86 -19.48
N GLU A 33 5.97 -4.83 -19.19
CA GLU A 33 5.18 -5.50 -20.21
C GLU A 33 4.20 -4.54 -20.89
N LEU A 34 3.66 -3.55 -20.17
CA LEU A 34 2.87 -2.47 -20.77
C LEU A 34 3.67 -1.69 -21.80
N GLY A 35 4.90 -1.28 -21.48
CA GLY A 35 5.78 -0.62 -22.46
C GLY A 35 6.04 -1.49 -23.68
N ARG A 36 6.28 -2.79 -23.48
CA ARG A 36 6.50 -3.77 -24.56
C ARG A 36 5.26 -3.98 -25.43
N GLU A 37 4.09 -4.05 -24.85
CA GLU A 37 2.82 -4.15 -25.57
C GLU A 37 2.54 -2.89 -26.40
N LEU A 38 2.85 -1.71 -25.87
CA LEU A 38 2.72 -0.45 -26.62
C LEU A 38 3.59 -0.46 -27.87
N VAL A 39 4.89 -0.76 -27.75
CA VAL A 39 5.77 -0.80 -28.93
C VAL A 39 5.37 -1.91 -29.90
N ARG A 40 4.90 -3.06 -29.40
CA ARG A 40 4.39 -4.15 -30.25
C ARG A 40 3.19 -3.70 -31.08
N LEU A 41 2.20 -3.04 -30.46
CA LEU A 41 1.01 -2.53 -31.14
C LEU A 41 1.34 -1.35 -32.08
N GLY A 42 2.37 -0.56 -31.74
CA GLY A 42 2.92 0.49 -32.61
C GLY A 42 3.81 -0.02 -33.76
N GLY A 43 3.97 -1.34 -33.92
CA GLY A 43 4.79 -1.93 -35.00
C GLY A 43 6.31 -1.78 -34.81
N LEU A 44 6.75 -1.45 -33.60
CA LEU A 44 8.17 -1.29 -33.25
C LEU A 44 8.76 -2.59 -32.68
N PRO A 45 10.10 -2.75 -32.70
CA PRO A 45 10.76 -3.91 -32.09
C PRO A 45 10.44 -4.05 -30.60
N VAL A 46 10.10 -5.25 -30.15
CA VAL A 46 9.72 -5.52 -28.75
C VAL A 46 10.98 -5.69 -27.89
N THR A 47 11.66 -4.58 -27.59
CA THR A 47 12.87 -4.56 -26.75
C THR A 47 12.80 -3.45 -25.71
N ASP A 48 13.46 -3.63 -24.56
CA ASP A 48 13.54 -2.58 -23.53
C ASP A 48 14.24 -1.31 -24.05
N HIS A 49 15.07 -1.41 -25.09
CA HIS A 49 15.69 -0.26 -25.75
C HIS A 49 14.68 0.51 -26.61
N ALA A 50 13.96 -0.18 -27.51
CA ALA A 50 12.94 0.45 -28.33
C ALA A 50 11.85 1.14 -27.50
N VAL A 51 11.47 0.54 -26.36
CA VAL A 51 10.57 1.21 -25.40
C VAL A 51 11.16 2.53 -24.92
N ARG A 52 12.42 2.54 -24.45
CA ARG A 52 13.06 3.75 -23.91
C ARG A 52 13.27 4.85 -24.94
N GLU A 53 13.55 4.49 -26.19
CA GLU A 53 13.70 5.46 -27.29
C GLU A 53 12.36 6.05 -27.71
N ALA A 54 11.30 5.23 -27.68
CA ALA A 54 10.01 5.65 -28.21
C ALA A 54 9.16 6.40 -27.17
N LEU A 55 9.13 5.95 -25.91
CA LEU A 55 8.16 6.44 -24.93
C LEU A 55 8.56 6.19 -23.48
N ARG A 56 7.82 6.83 -22.57
CA ARG A 56 7.89 6.58 -21.14
C ARG A 56 6.52 6.24 -20.57
N VAL A 57 6.45 5.11 -19.86
CA VAL A 57 5.27 4.75 -19.05
C VAL A 57 5.34 5.48 -17.71
N SER A 58 4.54 6.53 -17.57
CA SER A 58 4.41 7.33 -16.37
C SER A 58 3.16 6.92 -15.59
N TYR A 59 3.26 6.83 -14.27
CA TYR A 59 2.13 6.39 -13.46
C TYR A 59 2.15 6.96 -12.05
N ALA A 60 0.97 7.04 -11.45
CA ALA A 60 0.79 7.06 -10.01
C ALA A 60 -0.20 5.97 -9.63
N LYS A 61 0.11 5.24 -8.55
CA LYS A 61 -0.68 4.13 -8.08
C LYS A 61 -0.94 4.18 -6.58
N VAL A 62 -2.08 3.61 -6.21
CA VAL A 62 -2.52 3.36 -4.84
C VAL A 62 -2.64 1.85 -4.63
N ALA A 63 -2.12 1.35 -3.52
CA ALA A 63 -2.34 0.00 -3.03
C ALA A 63 -3.50 0.02 -2.02
N GLU A 64 -4.56 -0.73 -2.31
CA GLU A 64 -5.70 -1.00 -1.45
C GLU A 64 -5.71 -2.49 -1.09
N PHE A 65 -6.43 -2.90 -0.05
CA PHE A 65 -6.71 -4.31 0.21
C PHE A 65 -8.16 -4.65 -0.15
N GLN A 66 -8.32 -5.69 -0.97
CA GLN A 66 -9.63 -6.34 -1.09
C GLN A 66 -10.11 -6.79 0.29
N ARG A 67 -11.42 -7.01 0.47
CA ARG A 67 -11.99 -7.44 1.78
C ARG A 67 -11.30 -8.68 2.37
N ARG A 68 -10.69 -9.52 1.52
CA ARG A 68 -9.96 -10.74 1.89
C ARG A 68 -8.47 -10.52 2.21
N GLY A 69 -7.98 -9.28 2.16
CA GLY A 69 -6.59 -8.94 2.47
C GLY A 69 -5.62 -9.12 1.30
N VAL A 70 -6.13 -9.29 0.07
CA VAL A 70 -5.32 -9.33 -1.15
C VAL A 70 -5.00 -7.90 -1.57
N ALA A 71 -3.72 -7.57 -1.74
CA ALA A 71 -3.30 -6.27 -2.26
C ALA A 71 -3.87 -6.05 -3.67
N HIS A 72 -4.39 -4.86 -3.95
CA HIS A 72 -4.98 -4.47 -5.21
C HIS A 72 -4.47 -3.08 -5.59
N PHE A 73 -4.18 -2.85 -6.87
CA PHE A 73 -3.65 -1.56 -7.32
C PHE A 73 -4.68 -0.80 -8.14
N HIS A 74 -4.92 0.44 -7.74
CA HIS A 74 -5.51 1.46 -8.59
C HIS A 74 -4.39 2.31 -9.17
N ALA A 75 -4.40 2.56 -10.48
CA ALA A 75 -3.35 3.35 -11.11
C ALA A 75 -3.93 4.32 -12.14
N VAL A 76 -3.36 5.51 -12.18
CA VAL A 76 -3.47 6.44 -13.31
C VAL A 76 -2.19 6.30 -14.11
N VAL A 77 -2.31 5.96 -15.38
CA VAL A 77 -1.18 5.77 -16.30
C VAL A 77 -1.27 6.81 -17.41
N ARG A 78 -0.14 7.44 -17.71
CA ARG A 78 0.05 8.39 -18.80
C ARG A 78 1.27 7.95 -19.59
N ILE A 79 1.24 8.15 -20.90
CA ILE A 79 2.43 7.97 -21.74
C ILE A 79 3.01 9.34 -22.03
N ASP A 80 4.32 9.44 -21.84
CA ASP A 80 5.11 10.62 -22.20
C ASP A 80 6.10 10.22 -23.32
N GLY A 81 6.73 11.21 -23.95
CA GLY A 81 7.92 10.98 -24.76
C GLY A 81 9.12 10.53 -23.90
N PRO A 82 10.23 10.10 -24.54
CA PRO A 82 11.42 9.59 -23.85
C PRO A 82 11.98 10.55 -22.78
N GLU A 83 11.88 11.87 -23.00
CA GLU A 83 12.43 12.88 -22.08
C GLU A 83 11.50 13.16 -20.87
N GLY A 84 10.28 12.60 -20.85
CA GLY A 84 9.36 12.65 -19.72
C GLY A 84 8.23 13.68 -19.87
N PRO A 85 7.68 14.24 -18.78
CA PRO A 85 6.36 14.89 -18.76
C PRO A 85 6.22 16.14 -19.64
N GLY A 86 7.33 16.77 -20.04
CA GLY A 86 7.34 17.91 -20.96
C GLY A 86 7.47 17.52 -22.44
N ASP A 87 7.71 16.23 -22.71
CA ASP A 87 7.87 15.66 -24.03
C ASP A 87 6.58 14.91 -24.40
N PRO A 88 5.87 15.32 -25.46
CA PRO A 88 4.57 14.76 -25.80
C PRO A 88 4.67 13.26 -26.12
N ALA A 89 3.59 12.52 -25.82
CA ALA A 89 3.48 11.12 -26.23
C ALA A 89 3.63 11.00 -27.76
N PRO A 90 4.23 9.91 -28.27
CA PRO A 90 4.27 9.67 -29.71
C PRO A 90 2.87 9.66 -30.31
N ALA A 91 2.68 10.26 -31.48
CA ALA A 91 1.37 10.43 -32.10
C ALA A 91 0.61 9.11 -32.37
N TRP A 92 1.34 8.00 -32.48
CA TRP A 92 0.75 6.66 -32.66
C TRP A 92 0.21 6.04 -31.35
N VAL A 93 0.54 6.61 -30.19
CA VAL A 93 0.02 6.16 -28.88
C VAL A 93 -1.28 6.87 -28.56
N THR A 94 -2.40 6.23 -28.90
CA THR A 94 -3.74 6.71 -28.53
C THR A 94 -4.18 6.18 -27.17
N SER A 95 -5.20 6.79 -26.55
CA SER A 95 -5.81 6.29 -25.31
C SER A 95 -6.36 4.86 -25.49
N ALA A 96 -6.99 4.59 -26.64
CA ALA A 96 -7.50 3.27 -27.00
C ALA A 96 -6.38 2.22 -27.08
N LEU A 97 -5.25 2.56 -27.73
CA LEU A 97 -4.07 1.69 -27.80
C LEU A 97 -3.48 1.42 -26.42
N LEU A 98 -3.45 2.43 -25.54
CA LEU A 98 -3.00 2.27 -24.16
C LEU A 98 -3.91 1.32 -23.37
N VAL A 99 -5.23 1.44 -23.52
CA VAL A 99 -6.19 0.53 -22.88
C VAL A 99 -6.00 -0.91 -23.37
N GLU A 100 -5.82 -1.10 -24.67
CA GLU A 100 -5.55 -2.41 -25.26
C GLU A 100 -4.24 -3.01 -24.72
N ALA A 101 -3.15 -2.24 -24.75
CA ALA A 101 -1.84 -2.65 -24.24
C ALA A 101 -1.90 -3.00 -22.74
N ALA A 102 -2.61 -2.21 -21.94
CA ALA A 102 -2.81 -2.46 -20.51
C ALA A 102 -3.50 -3.81 -20.25
N LYS A 103 -4.57 -4.10 -21.00
CA LYS A 103 -5.29 -5.39 -20.90
C LYS A 103 -4.44 -6.57 -21.38
N ALA A 104 -3.66 -6.37 -22.45
CA ALA A 104 -2.78 -7.41 -22.99
C ALA A 104 -1.57 -7.72 -22.08
N ALA A 105 -1.05 -6.72 -21.36
CA ALA A 105 0.12 -6.88 -20.50
C ALA A 105 -0.15 -7.78 -19.29
N GLY A 106 -1.32 -7.64 -18.65
CA GLY A 106 -1.66 -8.33 -17.40
C GLY A 106 -1.43 -9.85 -17.42
N PRO A 107 -2.01 -10.59 -18.38
CA PRO A 107 -1.85 -12.05 -18.49
C PRO A 107 -0.40 -12.52 -18.73
N ARG A 108 0.49 -11.65 -19.22
CA ARG A 108 1.91 -11.99 -19.47
C ARG A 108 2.77 -11.86 -18.22
N VAL A 109 2.29 -11.13 -17.21
CA VAL A 109 3.06 -10.86 -16.00
C VAL A 109 3.07 -12.08 -15.09
N SER A 110 4.26 -12.62 -14.89
CA SER A 110 4.49 -13.63 -13.85
C SER A 110 5.89 -13.53 -13.26
N MET A 111 6.08 -14.07 -12.06
CA MET A 111 7.38 -14.12 -11.40
C MET A 111 7.62 -15.40 -10.60
N PRO A 112 8.87 -15.89 -10.56
CA PRO A 112 9.24 -16.97 -9.68
C PRO A 112 9.15 -16.51 -8.22
N VAL A 113 8.67 -17.40 -7.37
CA VAL A 113 8.66 -17.25 -5.92
C VAL A 113 9.00 -18.59 -5.28
N VAL A 114 9.34 -18.57 -3.99
CA VAL A 114 9.41 -19.78 -3.18
C VAL A 114 8.16 -19.83 -2.32
N ARG A 115 7.53 -21.00 -2.27
CA ARG A 115 6.38 -21.35 -1.44
C ARG A 115 6.82 -22.43 -0.44
N LEU A 116 5.96 -22.78 0.53
CA LEU A 116 6.28 -23.82 1.51
C LEU A 116 6.50 -25.18 0.82
N GLU A 117 5.80 -25.41 -0.28
CA GLU A 117 5.84 -26.61 -1.11
C GLU A 117 7.02 -26.63 -2.09
N GLY A 118 7.78 -25.52 -2.20
CA GLY A 118 8.93 -25.38 -3.09
C GLY A 118 8.82 -24.22 -4.09
N PRO A 119 9.64 -24.23 -5.16
CA PRO A 119 9.60 -23.19 -6.20
C PRO A 119 8.25 -23.14 -6.91
N ALA A 120 7.74 -21.93 -7.14
CA ALA A 120 6.48 -21.71 -7.84
C ALA A 120 6.54 -20.45 -8.72
N ARG A 121 5.47 -20.22 -9.48
CA ARG A 121 5.25 -18.97 -10.22
C ARG A 121 3.93 -18.35 -9.79
N ILE A 122 3.93 -17.03 -9.64
CA ILE A 122 2.71 -16.25 -9.41
C ILE A 122 2.57 -15.17 -10.49
N GLY A 123 1.35 -14.79 -10.80
CA GLY A 123 1.02 -13.74 -11.75
C GLY A 123 -0.02 -12.77 -11.21
N LEU A 124 -0.38 -11.79 -12.03
CA LEU A 124 -1.57 -10.99 -11.79
C LEU A 124 -2.83 -11.86 -11.97
N GLY A 125 -3.87 -11.58 -11.19
CA GLY A 125 -5.16 -12.24 -11.38
C GLY A 125 -5.88 -11.74 -12.64
N VAL A 126 -7.00 -12.37 -12.97
CA VAL A 126 -7.85 -12.01 -14.12
C VAL A 126 -8.65 -10.72 -13.91
N GLN A 127 -8.66 -10.18 -12.69
CA GLN A 127 -9.36 -8.95 -12.31
C GLN A 127 -8.52 -7.72 -12.68
N LEU A 128 -8.24 -7.56 -13.97
CA LEU A 128 -7.62 -6.37 -14.53
C LEU A 128 -8.66 -5.65 -15.38
N ASP A 129 -8.90 -4.39 -15.05
CA ASP A 129 -9.67 -3.48 -15.88
C ASP A 129 -8.84 -2.24 -16.21
N ALA A 130 -9.04 -1.73 -17.42
CA ALA A 130 -8.39 -0.54 -17.92
C ALA A 130 -9.39 0.23 -18.77
N GLN A 131 -9.51 1.51 -18.48
CA GLN A 131 -10.43 2.43 -19.14
C GLN A 131 -9.72 3.76 -19.32
N GLU A 132 -10.07 4.46 -20.38
CA GLU A 132 -9.68 5.85 -20.53
C GLU A 132 -10.29 6.66 -19.37
N ILE A 133 -9.49 7.53 -18.78
CA ILE A 133 -10.00 8.49 -17.81
C ILE A 133 -10.38 9.73 -18.59
N GLY A 134 -11.69 9.96 -18.73
CA GLY A 134 -12.22 11.04 -19.56
C GLY A 134 -11.60 12.40 -19.26
N ALA A 135 -11.40 13.19 -20.31
CA ALA A 135 -10.93 14.56 -20.21
C ALA A 135 -11.86 15.40 -19.32
N VAL A 136 -11.33 15.95 -18.23
CA VAL A 136 -12.04 16.97 -17.45
C VAL A 136 -11.61 18.34 -18.00
N GLY A 137 -12.15 18.70 -19.17
CA GLY A 137 -11.90 19.99 -19.85
C GLY A 137 -11.35 19.86 -21.27
N ALA A 138 -11.14 21.02 -21.93
CA ALA A 138 -10.66 21.10 -23.32
C ALA A 138 -9.21 20.60 -23.51
N ASP A 139 -8.41 20.57 -22.43
CA ASP A 139 -6.98 20.20 -22.46
C ASP A 139 -6.71 18.79 -21.90
N GLY A 140 -7.74 17.97 -21.67
CA GLY A 140 -7.60 16.64 -21.09
C GLY A 140 -7.78 16.59 -19.56
N MET A 141 -7.35 15.48 -18.96
CA MET A 141 -7.37 15.29 -17.50
C MET A 141 -6.26 16.13 -16.84
N THR A 142 -6.64 17.11 -16.03
CA THR A 142 -5.65 17.91 -15.26
C THR A 142 -4.94 17.08 -14.19
N ASP A 143 -3.73 17.45 -13.82
CA ASP A 143 -3.00 16.85 -12.68
C ASP A 143 -3.83 16.87 -11.39
N ALA A 144 -4.68 17.88 -11.21
CA ALA A 144 -5.61 17.99 -10.09
C ALA A 144 -6.72 16.93 -10.13
N ALA A 145 -7.24 16.60 -11.32
CA ALA A 145 -8.21 15.53 -11.50
C ALA A 145 -7.57 14.15 -11.26
N ALA A 146 -6.33 13.93 -11.69
CA ALA A 146 -5.57 12.71 -11.39
C ALA A 146 -5.29 12.56 -9.89
N ALA A 147 -4.89 13.63 -9.22
CA ALA A 147 -4.70 13.64 -7.77
C ALA A 147 -6.02 13.36 -7.02
N SER A 148 -7.13 13.96 -7.44
CA SER A 148 -8.46 13.73 -6.85
C SER A 148 -8.94 12.31 -7.06
N TYR A 149 -8.72 11.75 -8.25
CA TYR A 149 -9.02 10.36 -8.56
C TYR A 149 -8.23 9.41 -7.64
N LEU A 150 -6.93 9.62 -7.46
CA LEU A 150 -6.12 8.81 -6.55
C LEU A 150 -6.50 9.03 -5.09
N ALA A 151 -6.83 10.26 -4.68
CA ALA A 151 -7.25 10.59 -3.31
C ALA A 151 -8.48 9.79 -2.89
N LYS A 152 -9.45 9.58 -3.81
CA LYS A 152 -10.61 8.71 -3.59
C LYS A 152 -10.22 7.30 -3.10
N TYR A 153 -9.10 6.76 -3.58
CA TYR A 153 -8.65 5.41 -3.21
C TYR A 153 -7.76 5.41 -1.96
N ILE A 154 -7.16 6.55 -1.60
CA ILE A 154 -6.40 6.69 -0.35
C ILE A 154 -7.34 6.73 0.85
N THR A 155 -8.44 7.50 0.74
CA THR A 155 -9.35 7.74 1.87
C THR A 155 -10.44 6.69 2.04
N LYS A 156 -10.50 5.67 1.16
CA LYS A 156 -11.59 4.69 1.15
C LYS A 156 -11.32 3.46 2.05
N ASP A 157 -10.09 3.27 2.54
CA ASP A 157 -9.66 2.00 3.12
C ASP A 157 -9.12 2.05 4.57
N ASP A 158 -9.49 3.05 5.38
CA ASP A 158 -9.05 3.14 6.79
C ASP A 158 -9.97 2.44 7.81
N GLY A 159 -11.12 1.88 7.39
CA GLY A 159 -12.16 1.40 8.33
C GLY A 159 -12.42 -0.11 8.41
N ARG A 160 -11.70 -0.96 7.68
CA ARG A 160 -12.06 -2.40 7.56
C ARG A 160 -11.36 -3.33 8.54
N GLY A 161 -10.49 -2.81 9.39
CA GLY A 161 -9.71 -3.63 10.33
C GLY A 161 -8.80 -4.65 9.65
N LEU A 162 -8.33 -4.36 8.43
CA LEU A 162 -7.45 -5.26 7.67
C LEU A 162 -5.97 -5.03 7.98
N ILE A 163 -5.57 -3.79 8.20
CA ILE A 163 -4.18 -3.41 8.41
C ILE A 163 -4.04 -2.59 9.70
N LEU A 164 -2.82 -2.54 10.21
CA LEU A 164 -2.47 -1.66 11.33
C LEU A 164 -1.61 -0.50 10.82
N PRO A 165 -1.75 0.70 11.40
CA PRO A 165 -0.99 1.88 10.98
C PRO A 165 0.49 1.81 11.35
N ARG A 166 0.89 0.87 12.21
CA ARG A 166 2.25 0.76 12.75
C ARG A 166 2.75 -0.66 12.67
N ARG A 167 4.07 -0.78 12.54
CA ARG A 167 4.77 -2.06 12.58
C ARG A 167 4.53 -2.77 13.91
N LEU A 168 4.42 -4.09 13.80
CA LEU A 168 4.37 -4.98 14.94
C LEU A 168 5.81 -5.25 15.40
N LEU A 169 6.03 -5.19 16.71
CA LEU A 169 7.35 -5.44 17.33
C LEU A 169 7.45 -6.86 17.90
N SER A 170 6.32 -7.52 18.12
CA SER A 170 6.23 -8.89 18.63
C SER A 170 4.95 -9.56 18.13
N GLU A 171 4.93 -10.89 18.20
CA GLU A 171 3.74 -11.70 17.92
C GLU A 171 2.59 -11.38 18.88
N ALA A 172 2.90 -11.24 20.18
CA ALA A 172 1.92 -10.80 21.18
C ALA A 172 1.32 -9.42 20.88
N GLY A 173 2.05 -8.56 20.14
CA GLY A 173 1.55 -7.29 19.63
C GLY A 173 0.37 -7.45 18.67
N ILE A 174 0.27 -8.57 17.95
CA ILE A 174 -0.87 -8.89 17.06
C ILE A 174 -2.12 -9.05 17.91
N GLU A 175 -2.07 -9.85 18.99
CA GLU A 175 -3.21 -10.07 19.87
C GLU A 175 -3.62 -8.80 20.62
N HIS A 176 -2.66 -7.98 21.04
CA HIS A 176 -2.97 -6.69 21.66
C HIS A 176 -3.70 -5.75 20.69
N ALA A 177 -3.23 -5.64 19.45
CA ALA A 177 -3.87 -4.83 18.42
C ALA A 177 -5.25 -5.39 17.98
N ALA A 178 -5.45 -6.69 18.12
CA ALA A 178 -6.66 -7.35 17.68
C ALA A 178 -7.84 -7.28 18.68
N ARG A 179 -7.65 -6.71 19.87
CA ARG A 179 -8.69 -6.53 20.91
C ARG A 179 -9.82 -5.53 20.55
N GLY A 180 -9.98 -5.16 19.28
CA GLY A 180 -11.12 -4.39 18.81
C GLY A 180 -11.03 -3.83 17.39
N ALA A 181 -9.84 -3.88 16.77
CA ALA A 181 -9.61 -3.22 15.49
C ALA A 181 -9.40 -4.16 14.30
N LEU A 182 -9.20 -5.47 14.50
CA LEU A 182 -8.84 -6.40 13.40
C LEU A 182 -9.91 -7.45 13.12
N VAL A 183 -10.21 -7.65 11.84
CA VAL A 183 -11.03 -8.79 11.40
C VAL A 183 -10.25 -10.11 11.54
N PRO A 184 -10.91 -11.25 11.82
CA PRO A 184 -10.23 -12.52 12.13
C PRO A 184 -9.22 -12.97 11.07
N HIS A 185 -9.56 -12.84 9.77
CA HIS A 185 -8.65 -13.26 8.70
C HIS A 185 -7.45 -12.32 8.53
N ALA A 186 -7.58 -11.05 8.87
CA ALA A 186 -6.43 -10.15 8.92
C ALA A 186 -5.47 -10.55 10.03
N ARG A 187 -5.99 -10.91 11.21
CA ARG A 187 -5.18 -11.48 12.30
C ARG A 187 -4.44 -12.74 11.85
N ALA A 188 -5.13 -13.66 11.17
CA ALA A 188 -4.51 -14.87 10.63
C ALA A 188 -3.37 -14.56 9.65
N LEU A 189 -3.59 -13.65 8.69
CA LEU A 189 -2.55 -13.20 7.76
C LEU A 189 -1.35 -12.54 8.46
N MET A 190 -1.58 -11.74 9.51
CA MET A 190 -0.52 -11.13 10.30
C MET A 190 0.33 -12.18 11.00
N HIS A 191 -0.31 -13.18 11.62
CA HIS A 191 0.38 -14.32 12.24
C HIS A 191 1.15 -15.14 11.21
N THR A 192 0.54 -15.46 10.08
CA THR A 192 1.23 -16.18 9.00
C THR A 192 2.45 -15.41 8.50
N ALA A 193 2.34 -14.10 8.27
CA ALA A 193 3.48 -13.28 7.89
C ALA A 193 4.57 -13.25 8.98
N TRP A 194 4.18 -13.26 10.26
CA TRP A 194 5.12 -13.30 11.37
C TRP A 194 5.90 -14.62 11.45
N LEU A 195 5.20 -15.74 11.31
CA LEU A 195 5.74 -17.10 11.30
C LEU A 195 6.65 -17.32 10.10
N LEU A 196 6.16 -17.05 8.89
CA LEU A 196 6.96 -17.18 7.66
C LEU A 196 8.21 -16.29 7.72
N GLY A 197 8.10 -15.09 8.27
CA GLY A 197 9.24 -14.17 8.43
C GLY A 197 10.30 -14.63 9.45
N GLY A 198 10.07 -15.73 10.17
CA GLY A 198 11.08 -16.39 10.99
C GLY A 198 11.85 -17.50 10.28
N LEU A 199 11.46 -17.87 9.06
CA LEU A 199 12.13 -18.93 8.28
C LEU A 199 13.20 -18.32 7.37
N GLU A 200 14.37 -18.97 7.31
CA GLU A 200 15.51 -18.52 6.50
C GLU A 200 15.13 -18.36 5.01
N THR A 201 14.32 -19.28 4.49
CA THR A 201 13.80 -19.25 3.11
C THR A 201 13.11 -17.94 2.74
N TYR A 202 12.50 -17.25 3.72
CA TYR A 202 11.78 -15.99 3.51
C TYR A 202 12.51 -14.76 4.07
N ALA A 203 13.76 -14.90 4.54
CA ALA A 203 14.55 -13.79 5.08
C ALA A 203 14.61 -12.57 4.12
N PRO A 204 14.80 -12.74 2.78
CA PRO A 204 14.80 -11.61 1.84
C PRO A 204 13.45 -10.86 1.76
N LEU A 205 12.36 -11.47 2.19
CA LEU A 205 11.02 -10.87 2.18
C LEU A 205 10.76 -9.98 3.40
N ARG A 206 11.52 -10.16 4.50
CA ARG A 206 11.37 -9.39 5.74
C ARG A 206 9.93 -9.36 6.27
N LEU A 207 9.20 -10.47 6.19
CA LEU A 207 7.74 -10.50 6.39
C LEU A 207 7.29 -9.99 7.77
N ARG A 208 8.07 -10.22 8.84
CA ARG A 208 7.79 -9.65 10.19
C ARG A 208 7.69 -8.12 10.19
N GLN A 209 8.56 -7.44 9.45
CA GLN A 209 8.54 -5.98 9.32
C GLN A 209 7.25 -5.47 8.66
N TRP A 210 6.62 -6.30 7.82
CA TRP A 210 5.46 -5.96 6.99
C TRP A 210 4.20 -6.71 7.40
N ALA A 211 4.22 -7.45 8.52
CA ALA A 211 3.09 -8.22 9.02
C ALA A 211 1.87 -7.31 9.25
N HIS A 212 2.07 -6.11 9.79
CA HIS A 212 1.03 -5.08 9.97
C HIS A 212 0.28 -4.67 8.68
N GLN A 213 0.82 -4.98 7.50
CA GLN A 213 0.22 -4.78 6.18
C GLN A 213 0.03 -6.12 5.43
N LEU A 214 -0.24 -7.21 6.16
CA LEU A 214 -0.54 -8.53 5.58
C LEU A 214 0.59 -9.09 4.69
N GLY A 215 1.84 -8.68 4.98
CA GLY A 215 3.02 -9.05 4.20
C GLY A 215 3.31 -8.15 2.99
N PHE A 216 2.47 -7.16 2.68
CA PHE A 216 2.74 -6.19 1.61
C PHE A 216 3.91 -5.26 1.97
N ARG A 217 4.90 -5.17 1.08
CA ARG A 217 6.19 -4.49 1.31
C ARG A 217 6.31 -3.13 0.63
N GLY A 218 5.19 -2.57 0.16
CA GLY A 218 5.15 -1.31 -0.59
C GLY A 218 4.60 -0.15 0.23
N ASN A 219 4.64 1.04 -0.37
CA ASN A 219 3.89 2.18 0.14
C ASN A 219 2.46 2.14 -0.42
N VAL A 220 1.50 2.65 0.35
CA VAL A 220 0.11 2.82 -0.08
C VAL A 220 0.04 3.68 -1.34
N VAL A 221 0.87 4.72 -1.46
CA VAL A 221 0.92 5.57 -2.65
C VAL A 221 2.33 5.59 -3.21
N THR A 222 2.46 5.33 -4.51
CA THR A 222 3.74 5.42 -5.22
C THR A 222 3.52 6.03 -6.60
N LYS A 223 4.54 6.68 -7.13
CA LYS A 223 4.53 7.22 -8.49
C LYS A 223 5.86 6.97 -9.19
N SER A 224 5.84 6.94 -10.51
CA SER A 224 7.06 6.90 -11.31
C SER A 224 7.87 8.18 -11.09
N ARG A 225 9.19 8.10 -11.30
CA ARG A 225 10.13 9.18 -10.97
C ARG A 225 9.80 10.53 -11.63
N MET A 226 9.27 10.50 -12.85
CA MET A 226 8.99 11.68 -13.67
C MET A 226 7.48 11.96 -13.80
N TYR A 227 6.64 11.35 -12.95
CA TYR A 227 5.20 11.57 -13.01
C TYR A 227 4.82 13.01 -12.62
N SER A 228 5.43 13.53 -11.55
CA SER A 228 5.24 14.89 -11.03
C SER A 228 6.32 15.24 -10.00
N THR A 229 6.34 16.48 -9.50
CA THR A 229 7.24 16.95 -8.40
C THR A 229 7.32 15.96 -7.25
N THR A 230 8.47 15.77 -6.64
CA THR A 230 8.65 14.73 -5.62
C THR A 230 7.89 15.06 -4.32
N TYR A 231 7.54 14.04 -3.54
CA TYR A 231 7.02 14.26 -2.17
C TYR A 231 8.03 14.97 -1.26
N GLY A 232 9.34 14.86 -1.55
CA GLY A 232 10.38 15.59 -0.85
C GLY A 232 10.27 17.09 -1.07
N GLU A 233 10.16 17.50 -2.34
CA GLU A 233 9.96 18.91 -2.73
C GLU A 233 8.66 19.47 -2.15
N LEU A 234 7.55 18.74 -2.24
CA LEU A 234 6.27 19.17 -1.64
C LEU A 234 6.37 19.34 -0.12
N ARG A 235 7.10 18.46 0.58
CA ARG A 235 7.32 18.60 2.03
C ARG A 235 8.21 19.81 2.35
N ARG A 236 9.26 20.04 1.57
CA ARG A 236 10.14 21.20 1.71
C ARG A 236 9.36 22.51 1.52
N ALA A 237 8.62 22.64 0.42
CA ALA A 237 7.80 23.83 0.15
C ALA A 237 6.77 24.10 1.26
N ARG A 238 6.12 23.05 1.80
CA ARG A 238 5.21 23.19 2.95
C ARG A 238 5.94 23.61 4.23
N SER A 239 7.15 23.09 4.45
CA SER A 239 7.97 23.47 5.60
C SER A 239 8.38 24.94 5.53
N GLU A 240 8.86 25.38 4.37
CA GLU A 240 9.23 26.78 4.10
C GLU A 240 8.05 27.72 4.26
N HIS A 241 6.88 27.37 3.70
CA HIS A 241 5.66 28.15 3.88
C HIS A 241 5.24 28.27 5.35
N ARG A 242 5.29 27.17 6.12
CA ARG A 242 5.00 27.20 7.56
C ARG A 242 6.03 28.00 8.34
N ALA A 243 7.32 27.92 7.98
CA ALA A 243 8.36 28.70 8.62
C ALA A 243 8.07 30.20 8.44
N ARG A 244 7.84 30.65 7.19
CA ARG A 244 7.45 32.03 6.87
C ARG A 244 6.18 32.47 7.60
N ALA A 245 5.14 31.63 7.63
CA ALA A 245 3.88 31.93 8.31
C ALA A 245 4.04 32.09 9.83
N ASN A 246 5.05 31.45 10.43
CA ASN A 246 5.37 31.57 11.86
C ASN A 246 6.49 32.60 12.13
N GLY A 247 6.88 33.41 11.15
CA GLY A 247 7.97 34.39 11.28
C GLY A 247 9.35 33.77 11.49
N ILE A 248 9.51 32.49 11.15
CA ILE A 248 10.81 31.80 11.16
C ILE A 248 11.47 32.09 9.82
N GLU A 249 12.39 33.06 9.82
CA GLU A 249 13.21 33.37 8.66
C GLU A 249 14.24 32.26 8.42
N PRO A 250 14.48 31.86 7.15
CA PRO A 250 15.60 30.99 6.83
C PRO A 250 16.90 31.65 7.30
N ILE A 251 17.67 30.96 8.13
CA ILE A 251 19.01 31.42 8.47
C ILE A 251 19.88 31.14 7.22
N GLU A 252 20.28 32.19 6.51
CA GLU A 252 21.21 32.12 5.39
C GLU A 252 22.61 32.56 5.85
N GLY A 253 23.64 31.76 5.55
CA GLY A 253 25.02 32.05 5.89
C GLY A 253 25.99 30.93 5.53
N GLU A 254 27.23 31.27 5.15
CA GLU A 254 28.33 30.31 5.10
C GLU A 254 28.80 30.01 6.54
N GLY A 255 29.02 28.72 6.86
CA GLY A 255 29.45 28.31 8.21
C GLY A 255 28.31 27.88 9.16
N LEU A 256 27.09 27.68 8.66
CA LEU A 256 25.99 27.16 9.47
C LEU A 256 26.23 25.71 9.89
N ALA A 257 26.46 25.50 11.19
CA ALA A 257 26.45 24.19 11.80
C ALA A 257 25.00 23.79 12.13
N ARG A 258 24.50 22.74 11.48
CA ARG A 258 23.21 22.15 11.82
C ARG A 258 23.33 21.35 13.12
N GLU A 259 23.08 21.97 14.27
CA GLU A 259 22.88 21.23 15.50
C GLU A 259 21.50 20.56 15.49
N SER A 260 21.48 19.23 15.37
CA SER A 260 20.27 18.42 15.48
C SER A 260 20.35 17.54 16.72
N HIS A 261 20.49 18.15 17.90
CA HIS A 261 20.43 17.42 19.17
C HIS A 261 18.97 17.18 19.56
N TRP A 262 18.45 16.04 19.11
CA TRP A 262 17.18 15.53 19.58
C TRP A 262 17.46 14.47 20.63
N ARG A 263 17.18 14.79 21.90
CA ARG A 263 17.07 13.77 22.95
C ARG A 263 15.63 13.28 22.96
N PHE A 264 15.45 11.97 22.80
CA PHE A 264 14.16 11.36 23.06
C PHE A 264 13.79 11.63 24.53
N VAL A 265 12.75 12.46 24.76
CA VAL A 265 12.31 12.82 26.10
C VAL A 265 11.35 11.76 26.63
N ALA A 266 10.33 11.40 25.84
CA ALA A 266 9.42 10.29 26.09
C ALA A 266 8.56 10.03 24.84
N GLN A 267 7.88 8.88 24.79
CA GLN A 267 6.77 8.61 23.89
C GLN A 267 5.64 7.96 24.68
N GLY A 268 4.46 8.54 24.60
CA GLY A 268 3.31 8.16 25.41
C GLY A 268 2.87 9.30 26.30
N LEU A 269 1.90 9.02 27.17
CA LEU A 269 1.47 9.95 28.19
C LEU A 269 2.58 10.05 29.25
N SER A 270 2.87 11.26 29.72
CA SER A 270 3.69 11.46 30.91
C SER A 270 3.03 10.78 32.13
N PRO A 271 3.76 10.48 33.22
CA PRO A 271 3.19 9.76 34.37
C PRO A 271 1.89 10.38 34.89
N ASP A 272 1.83 11.70 34.98
CA ASP A 272 0.66 12.51 35.33
C ASP A 272 -0.50 12.35 34.32
N LEU A 273 -0.21 12.41 33.02
CA LEU A 273 -1.22 12.19 31.98
C LEU A 273 -1.68 10.72 31.93
N ARG A 274 -0.83 9.77 32.31
CA ARG A 274 -1.16 8.35 32.39
C ARG A 274 -2.12 8.09 33.56
N GLU A 275 -1.88 8.70 34.72
CA GLU A 275 -2.80 8.64 35.85
C GLU A 275 -4.18 9.23 35.49
N ILE A 276 -4.20 10.38 34.79
CA ILE A 276 -5.44 10.98 34.29
C ILE A 276 -6.14 10.05 33.28
N ALA A 277 -5.40 9.46 32.35
CA ALA A 277 -5.97 8.56 31.35
C ALA A 277 -6.48 7.25 31.96
N ASP A 278 -5.78 6.70 32.96
CA ASP A 278 -6.21 5.52 33.71
C ASP A 278 -7.47 5.85 34.52
N GLY A 279 -7.54 7.02 35.15
CA GLY A 279 -8.73 7.51 35.84
C GLY A 279 -9.93 7.74 34.90
N LEU A 280 -9.70 8.27 33.69
CA LEU A 280 -10.74 8.39 32.66
C LEU A 280 -11.20 7.03 32.14
N ALA A 281 -10.27 6.09 31.94
CA ALA A 281 -10.58 4.73 31.51
C ALA A 281 -11.37 3.98 32.59
N GLU A 282 -11.00 4.13 33.86
CA GLU A 282 -11.70 3.57 35.01
C GLU A 282 -13.09 4.21 35.18
N GLY A 283 -13.20 5.54 35.08
CA GLY A 283 -14.49 6.23 35.07
C GLY A 283 -15.39 5.81 33.91
N THR A 284 -14.81 5.49 32.74
CA THR A 284 -15.56 4.95 31.60
C THR A 284 -16.00 3.50 31.82
N ARG A 285 -15.17 2.67 32.49
CA ARG A 285 -15.54 1.31 32.91
C ARG A 285 -16.64 1.33 33.97
N MET A 286 -16.59 2.26 34.92
CA MET A 286 -17.61 2.43 35.96
C MET A 286 -18.90 3.06 35.42
N ARG A 287 -18.84 3.87 34.36
CA ARG A 287 -20.03 4.41 33.65
C ARG A 287 -20.76 3.38 32.81
N LYS A 288 -20.07 2.34 32.33
CA LYS A 288 -20.73 1.14 31.86
C LYS A 288 -21.22 0.43 33.12
N GLY A 289 -22.52 0.53 33.41
CA GLY A 289 -23.14 -0.19 34.52
C GLY A 289 -22.79 -1.69 34.52
N PRO A 290 -23.15 -2.42 35.58
CA PRO A 290 -22.79 -3.83 35.74
C PRO A 290 -23.03 -4.61 34.44
N ARG A 291 -22.11 -5.53 34.14
CA ARG A 291 -22.21 -6.42 32.98
C ARG A 291 -23.62 -7.02 33.00
N PRO A 292 -24.41 -6.90 31.91
CA PRO A 292 -25.76 -7.42 31.91
C PRO A 292 -25.75 -8.92 32.21
N GLU A 293 -26.58 -9.40 33.13
CA GLU A 293 -26.60 -10.80 33.62
C GLU A 293 -26.71 -11.85 32.49
N TRP A 294 -27.24 -11.48 31.32
CA TRP A 294 -27.35 -12.37 30.16
C TRP A 294 -26.01 -12.71 29.47
N LEU A 295 -24.90 -12.10 29.89
CA LEU A 295 -23.55 -12.39 29.40
C LEU A 295 -22.79 -13.42 30.25
N ASP A 296 -23.33 -13.81 31.40
CA ASP A 296 -22.84 -14.92 32.22
C ASP A 296 -23.62 -16.17 31.84
N LEU A 297 -23.12 -16.90 30.82
CA LEU A 297 -23.63 -18.24 30.54
C LEU A 297 -23.27 -19.14 31.74
N PRO A 298 -24.20 -19.96 32.26
CA PRO A 298 -23.87 -20.90 33.30
C PRO A 298 -22.76 -21.82 32.79
N GLU A 299 -21.72 -22.00 33.62
CA GLU A 299 -20.71 -23.02 33.39
C GLU A 299 -21.43 -24.34 33.09
N ALA A 300 -21.03 -25.00 32.01
CA ALA A 300 -21.54 -26.31 31.65
C ALA A 300 -21.25 -27.25 32.83
N GLY A 301 -22.26 -27.47 33.66
CA GLY A 301 -22.24 -28.49 34.69
C GLY A 301 -22.06 -29.84 34.01
N ASP A 302 -21.18 -30.64 34.59
CA ASP A 302 -20.96 -32.04 34.25
C ASP A 302 -22.31 -32.75 34.03
N ALA A 303 -22.56 -33.11 32.78
CA ALA A 303 -23.58 -34.07 32.42
C ALA A 303 -22.88 -35.42 32.18
N ALA A 304 -22.93 -36.25 33.22
CA ALA A 304 -22.81 -37.73 33.26
C ALA A 304 -21.61 -38.40 32.57
#